data_AF-A0A1F5Z782-F1
#
_entry.id   AF-A0A1F5Z782-F1
#
_cell.length_a   1.000
_cell.length_b   1.000
_cell.length_c   1.000
_cell.angle_alpha   90.00
_cell.angle_beta   90.00
_cell.angle_gamma   90.00
#
_symmetry.space_group_name_H-M   'P 1'
#
loop_
_entity.id
_entity.type
_entity.pdbx_description
1 polymer ?
#
loop_
_entity_poly.entity_id
_entity_poly.type
_entity_poly.pdbx_seq_one_letter_code
_entity_poly.pdbx_strand_id
1 'polypeptide(L)'
;MISKRLRILSASLFFFLLFILLSGLVHYDFFRGIDYQSMLFIQKIQSLSIDYFFSVLTLLGSSEAVFIFVLAVFLIILISRKRMFLGVFLYILIYPVELMGKLSVYHPKPPVFLNRYIFNFHLPSSYFVSTNYSYPSGHMARTVFLLVIAIFIIRSSFRIGFRTKLPLYSALIAYLFLILISRIYLGEHWFSDCLGALFLGTSVAFFSLVFW
;
A
#
# COMPACT_ATOMS: atom_id res chain seq x y z
N MET A 1 9.99 -28.11 15.73
CA MET A 1 10.43 -26.95 14.91
C MET A 1 9.29 -26.56 13.98
N ILE A 2 8.77 -25.35 14.08
CA ILE A 2 7.67 -24.85 13.22
C ILE A 2 8.16 -24.79 11.75
N SER A 3 7.37 -25.31 10.81
CA SER A 3 7.71 -25.28 9.39
C SER A 3 7.86 -23.85 8.87
N LYS A 4 8.73 -23.60 7.87
CA LYS A 4 8.93 -22.27 7.29
C LYS A 4 7.61 -21.63 6.83
N ARG A 5 6.72 -22.42 6.23
CA ARG A 5 5.37 -22.00 5.80
C ARG A 5 4.51 -21.55 6.97
N LEU A 6 4.51 -22.29 8.08
CA LEU A 6 3.72 -21.95 9.26
C LEU A 6 4.19 -20.63 9.90
N ARG A 7 5.50 -20.32 9.87
CA ARG A 7 6.01 -19.00 10.31
C ARG A 7 5.52 -17.86 9.41
N ILE A 8 5.55 -18.04 8.10
CA ILE A 8 5.08 -17.03 7.13
C ILE A 8 3.57 -16.80 7.30
N LEU A 9 2.79 -17.88 7.44
CA LEU A 9 1.35 -17.80 7.67
C LEU A 9 1.02 -17.12 9.01
N SER A 10 1.77 -17.43 10.08
CA SER A 10 1.61 -16.77 11.39
C SER A 10 1.89 -15.27 11.29
N ALA A 11 2.91 -14.86 10.53
CA ALA A 11 3.21 -13.45 10.28
C ALA A 11 2.08 -12.77 9.49
N SER A 12 1.55 -13.42 8.45
CA SER A 12 0.39 -12.92 7.70
C SER A 12 -0.81 -12.68 8.59
N LEU A 13 -1.15 -13.67 9.44
CA LEU A 13 -2.27 -13.57 10.39
C LEU A 13 -2.03 -12.47 11.42
N PHE A 14 -0.82 -12.33 11.95
CA PHE A 14 -0.46 -11.28 12.88
C PHE A 14 -0.71 -9.88 12.30
N PHE A 15 -0.22 -9.61 11.08
CA PHE A 15 -0.47 -8.32 10.41
C PHE A 15 -1.95 -8.12 10.07
N PHE A 16 -2.68 -9.19 9.75
CA PHE A 16 -4.13 -9.08 9.54
C PHE A 16 -4.86 -8.70 10.83
N LEU A 17 -4.50 -9.30 11.97
CA LEU A 17 -5.08 -8.96 13.26
C LEU A 17 -4.75 -7.52 13.67
N LEU A 18 -3.53 -7.03 13.39
CA LEU A 18 -3.19 -5.62 13.57
C LEU A 18 -4.03 -4.69 12.69
N PHE A 19 -4.29 -5.08 11.43
CA PHE A 19 -5.19 -4.34 10.55
C PHE A 19 -6.62 -4.30 11.12
N ILE A 20 -7.16 -5.41 11.62
CA ILE A 20 -8.49 -5.44 12.24
C ILE A 20 -8.55 -4.57 13.50
N LEU A 21 -7.55 -4.69 14.38
CA LEU A 21 -7.44 -3.85 15.58
C LEU A 21 -7.43 -2.36 15.23
N LEU A 22 -6.58 -1.98 14.26
CA LEU A 22 -6.49 -0.59 13.81
C LEU A 22 -7.80 -0.12 13.16
N SER A 23 -8.47 -0.97 12.38
CA SER A 23 -9.76 -0.66 11.77
C SER A 23 -10.83 -0.35 12.82
N GLY A 24 -10.83 -1.08 13.93
CA GLY A 24 -11.68 -0.77 15.09
C GLY A 24 -11.33 0.59 15.72
N LEU A 25 -10.04 0.86 15.95
CA LEU A 25 -9.59 2.16 16.50
C LEU A 25 -9.96 3.35 15.59
N VAL A 26 -9.85 3.17 14.27
CA VAL A 26 -10.26 4.18 13.29
C VAL A 26 -11.78 4.38 13.29
N HIS A 27 -12.56 3.30 13.35
CA HIS A 27 -14.02 3.37 13.44
C HIS A 27 -14.51 4.16 14.66
N TYR A 28 -13.78 4.11 15.77
CA TYR A 28 -14.08 4.88 16.99
C TYR A 28 -13.36 6.24 17.05
N ASP A 29 -12.91 6.79 15.92
CA ASP A 29 -12.29 8.11 15.79
C ASP A 29 -11.03 8.34 16.64
N PHE A 30 -10.35 7.27 17.09
CA PHE A 30 -9.17 7.39 17.96
C PHE A 30 -8.03 8.19 17.32
N PHE A 31 -7.89 8.12 15.99
CA PHE A 31 -6.82 8.78 15.23
C PHE A 31 -7.15 10.20 14.78
N ARG A 32 -8.37 10.71 15.03
CA ARG A 32 -8.85 11.99 14.47
C ARG A 32 -7.87 13.16 14.66
N GLY A 33 -7.30 13.29 15.85
CA GLY A 33 -6.31 14.34 16.15
C GLY A 33 -5.00 14.17 15.36
N ILE A 34 -4.48 12.94 15.31
CA ILE A 34 -3.25 12.60 14.59
C ILE A 34 -3.45 12.81 13.09
N ASP A 35 -4.57 12.35 12.55
CA ASP A 35 -4.88 12.44 11.12
C ASP A 35 -4.91 13.91 10.66
N TYR A 36 -5.62 14.75 11.39
CA TYR A 36 -5.72 16.17 11.08
C TYR A 36 -4.39 16.91 11.24
N GLN A 37 -3.69 16.70 12.36
CA GLN A 37 -2.41 17.36 12.63
C GLN A 37 -1.32 16.96 11.64
N SER A 38 -1.26 15.67 11.28
CA SER A 38 -0.28 15.15 10.31
C SER A 38 -0.49 15.78 8.94
N MET A 39 -1.73 15.86 8.48
CA MET A 39 -2.08 16.48 7.20
C MET A 39 -1.70 17.96 7.17
N LEU A 40 -2.15 18.74 8.17
CA LEU A 40 -1.82 20.16 8.23
C LEU A 40 -0.32 20.41 8.34
N PHE A 41 0.40 19.58 9.11
CA PHE A 41 1.84 19.69 9.25
C PHE A 41 2.56 19.47 7.92
N ILE A 42 2.23 18.40 7.20
CA ILE A 42 2.82 18.07 5.90
C ILE A 42 2.50 19.13 4.85
N GLN A 43 1.28 19.68 4.87
CA GLN A 43 0.84 20.73 3.93
C GLN A 43 1.44 22.12 4.23
N LYS A 44 2.19 22.31 5.32
CA LYS A 44 2.93 23.58 5.54
C LYS A 44 3.95 23.88 4.44
N ILE A 45 4.53 22.84 3.84
CA ILE A 45 5.56 22.95 2.79
C ILE A 45 4.88 22.94 1.40
N GLN A 46 3.75 23.63 1.27
CA GLN A 46 2.97 23.63 0.03
C GLN A 46 3.57 24.54 -1.05
N SER A 47 3.64 24.03 -2.29
CA SER A 47 3.97 24.81 -3.49
C SER A 47 3.50 24.06 -4.72
N LEU A 48 3.27 24.79 -5.82
CA LEU A 48 2.81 24.19 -7.08
C LEU A 48 3.75 23.07 -7.57
N SER A 49 5.07 23.25 -7.43
CA SER A 49 6.06 22.24 -7.83
C SER A 49 5.94 20.95 -7.02
N ILE A 50 5.66 21.06 -5.71
CA ILE A 50 5.50 19.89 -4.83
C ILE A 50 4.15 19.21 -5.10
N ASP A 51 3.10 19.98 -5.36
CA ASP A 51 1.79 19.48 -5.80
C ASP A 51 1.93 18.65 -7.09
N TYR A 52 2.66 19.15 -8.09
CA TYR A 52 2.95 18.41 -9.34
C TYR A 52 3.76 17.15 -9.06
N PHE A 53 4.84 17.26 -8.29
CA PHE A 53 5.70 16.12 -7.97
C PHE A 53 4.91 14.97 -7.33
N PHE A 54 4.12 15.27 -6.29
CA PHE A 54 3.31 14.25 -5.63
C PHE A 54 2.15 13.76 -6.49
N SER A 55 1.54 14.63 -7.31
CA SER A 55 0.50 14.24 -8.26
C SER A 55 1.04 13.25 -9.31
N VAL A 56 2.26 13.43 -9.79
CA VAL A 56 2.92 12.46 -10.71
C VAL A 56 3.28 11.19 -9.96
N LEU A 57 3.86 11.32 -8.76
CA LEU A 57 4.25 10.16 -7.96
C LEU A 57 3.06 9.24 -7.65
N THR A 58 1.89 9.81 -7.32
CA THR A 58 0.68 9.02 -7.06
C THR A 58 0.10 8.36 -8.31
N LEU A 59 0.52 8.71 -9.53
CA LEU A 59 0.14 7.93 -10.73
C LEU A 59 0.88 6.59 -10.78
N LEU A 60 2.12 6.53 -10.25
CA LEU A 60 2.94 5.31 -10.27
C LEU A 60 2.40 4.20 -9.36
N GLY A 61 1.76 4.54 -8.25
CA GLY A 61 1.11 3.54 -7.39
C GLY A 61 -0.37 3.30 -7.72
N SER A 62 -0.87 3.87 -8.82
CA SER A 62 -2.26 3.67 -9.26
C SER A 62 -2.56 2.19 -9.47
N SER A 63 -3.84 1.82 -9.38
CA SER A 63 -4.28 0.43 -9.51
C SER A 63 -3.84 -0.16 -10.86
N GLU A 64 -3.89 0.67 -11.89
CA GLU A 64 -3.53 0.38 -13.27
C GLU A 64 -2.02 0.19 -13.42
N ALA A 65 -1.20 1.12 -12.88
CA ALA A 65 0.25 0.99 -12.92
C ALA A 65 0.73 -0.27 -12.17
N VAL A 66 0.15 -0.54 -10.99
CA VAL A 66 0.42 -1.75 -10.21
C VAL A 66 -0.02 -3.00 -10.97
N PHE A 67 -1.21 -3.00 -11.58
CA PHE A 67 -1.71 -4.12 -12.37
C PHE A 67 -0.75 -4.45 -13.52
N ILE A 68 -0.31 -3.44 -14.28
CA ILE A 68 0.64 -3.61 -15.39
C ILE A 68 1.96 -4.18 -14.89
N PHE A 69 2.49 -3.65 -13.78
CA PHE A 69 3.73 -4.16 -13.18
C PHE A 69 3.59 -5.62 -12.73
N VAL A 70 2.51 -5.94 -12.02
CA VAL A 70 2.21 -7.32 -11.57
C VAL A 70 2.06 -8.26 -12.76
N LEU A 71 1.34 -7.84 -13.80
CA LEU A 71 1.15 -8.63 -15.02
C LEU A 71 2.48 -8.88 -15.72
N ALA A 72 3.34 -7.87 -15.84
CA ALA A 72 4.66 -8.03 -16.42
C ALA A 72 5.52 -9.05 -15.63
N VAL A 73 5.57 -8.92 -14.30
CA VAL A 73 6.28 -9.87 -13.43
C VAL A 73 5.70 -11.28 -13.55
N PHE A 74 4.37 -11.40 -13.59
CA PHE A 74 3.66 -12.67 -13.77
C PHE A 74 4.05 -13.33 -15.10
N LEU A 75 4.03 -12.60 -16.21
CA LEU A 75 4.38 -13.12 -17.53
C LEU A 75 5.86 -13.58 -17.58
N ILE A 76 6.77 -12.83 -16.97
CA ILE A 76 8.19 -13.23 -16.87
C ILE A 76 8.34 -14.54 -16.09
N ILE A 77 7.65 -14.69 -14.95
CA ILE A 77 7.68 -15.91 -14.12
C ILE A 77 7.07 -17.10 -14.87
N LEU A 78 5.96 -16.87 -15.59
CA LEU A 78 5.24 -17.87 -16.39
C LEU A 78 6.13 -18.41 -17.52
N ILE A 79 6.77 -17.52 -18.28
CA ILE A 79 7.73 -17.87 -19.33
C ILE A 79 8.94 -18.62 -18.74
N SER A 80 9.37 -18.24 -17.53
CA SER A 80 10.47 -18.90 -16.82
C SER A 80 10.11 -20.28 -16.24
N ARG A 81 8.89 -20.80 -16.47
CA ARG A 81 8.37 -22.10 -15.98
C ARG A 81 8.50 -22.31 -14.46
N LYS A 82 8.60 -21.22 -13.69
CA LYS A 82 8.68 -21.28 -12.23
C LYS A 82 7.26 -21.49 -11.68
N ARG A 83 7.04 -22.48 -10.81
CA ARG A 83 5.73 -22.82 -10.22
C ARG A 83 5.11 -21.74 -9.32
N MET A 84 5.68 -20.54 -9.25
CA MET A 84 5.39 -19.51 -8.24
C MET A 84 4.41 -18.43 -8.74
N PHE A 85 3.62 -18.75 -9.77
CA PHE A 85 2.69 -17.82 -10.42
C PHE A 85 1.50 -17.45 -9.53
N LEU A 86 1.09 -18.34 -8.61
CA LEU A 86 -0.12 -18.16 -7.80
C LEU A 86 0.05 -17.07 -6.73
N GLY A 87 1.23 -16.98 -6.11
CA GLY A 87 1.49 -16.04 -5.02
C GLY A 87 1.29 -14.59 -5.46
N VAL A 88 1.87 -14.19 -6.59
CA VAL A 88 1.80 -12.80 -7.06
C VAL A 88 0.36 -12.39 -7.39
N PHE A 89 -0.45 -13.31 -7.91
CA PHE A 89 -1.87 -13.05 -8.23
C PHE A 89 -2.73 -12.78 -6.98
N LEU A 90 -2.30 -13.24 -5.80
CA LEU A 90 -3.03 -13.01 -4.54
C LEU A 90 -3.08 -11.54 -4.10
N TYR A 91 -2.37 -10.61 -4.77
CA TYR A 91 -2.58 -9.18 -4.57
C TYR A 91 -4.04 -8.74 -4.83
N ILE A 92 -4.77 -9.50 -5.67
CA ILE A 92 -6.18 -9.25 -5.96
C ILE A 92 -7.05 -9.28 -4.69
N LEU A 93 -6.61 -9.99 -3.64
CA LEU A 93 -7.29 -10.05 -2.35
C LEU A 93 -7.35 -8.70 -1.63
N ILE A 94 -6.53 -7.72 -2.03
CA ILE A 94 -6.59 -6.36 -1.47
C ILE A 94 -7.91 -5.68 -1.84
N TYR A 95 -8.43 -5.86 -3.06
CA TYR A 95 -9.66 -5.19 -3.51
C TYR A 95 -10.89 -5.49 -2.66
N PRO A 96 -11.27 -6.77 -2.40
CA PRO A 96 -12.44 -7.05 -1.57
C PRO A 96 -12.27 -6.54 -0.14
N VAL A 97 -11.06 -6.64 0.44
CA VAL A 97 -10.82 -6.14 1.80
C VAL A 97 -10.84 -4.62 1.87
N GLU A 98 -10.30 -3.93 0.85
CA GLU A 98 -10.40 -2.48 0.70
C GLU A 98 -11.86 -2.05 0.62
N LEU A 99 -12.66 -2.71 -0.23
CA LEU A 99 -14.08 -2.40 -0.40
C LEU A 99 -14.85 -2.65 0.90
N MET A 100 -14.61 -3.76 1.59
CA MET A 100 -15.24 -4.05 2.89
C MET A 100 -14.88 -2.99 3.94
N GLY A 101 -13.61 -2.56 4.00
CA GLY A 101 -13.18 -1.48 4.88
C GLY A 101 -13.91 -0.16 4.58
N LYS A 102 -13.99 0.20 3.30
CA LYS A 102 -14.68 1.40 2.80
C LYS A 102 -16.20 1.40 2.98
N LEU A 103 -16.79 0.24 3.26
CA LEU A 103 -18.22 0.09 3.53
C LEU A 103 -18.53 -0.05 5.04
N SER A 104 -17.58 -0.55 5.83
CA SER A 104 -17.82 -0.93 7.23
C SER A 104 -17.16 -0.01 8.25
N VAL A 105 -16.07 0.67 7.88
CA VAL A 105 -15.34 1.58 8.76
C VAL A 105 -15.84 2.99 8.51
N TYR A 106 -16.52 3.57 9.52
CA TYR A 106 -16.94 4.97 9.46
C TYR A 106 -15.71 5.86 9.55
N HIS A 107 -15.24 6.35 8.41
CA HIS A 107 -14.08 7.24 8.34
C HIS A 107 -14.17 8.16 7.12
N PRO A 108 -14.72 9.38 7.29
CA PRO A 108 -14.96 10.29 6.16
C PRO A 108 -13.65 10.71 5.51
N LYS A 109 -13.69 10.89 4.19
CA LYS A 109 -12.55 11.41 3.41
C LYS A 109 -12.08 12.78 3.91
N PRO A 110 -10.80 13.13 3.67
CA PRO A 110 -10.35 14.49 3.85
C PRO A 110 -11.23 15.50 3.08
N PRO A 111 -11.53 16.66 3.68
CA PRO A 111 -12.34 17.68 3.03
C PRO A 111 -11.74 18.15 1.70
N VAL A 112 -12.59 18.47 0.73
CA VAL A 112 -12.19 18.88 -0.62
C VAL A 112 -11.27 20.11 -0.62
N PHE A 113 -11.41 21.03 0.33
CA PHE A 113 -10.55 22.21 0.44
C PHE A 113 -9.10 21.89 0.85
N LEU A 114 -8.83 20.68 1.35
CA LEU A 114 -7.47 20.18 1.63
C LEU A 114 -6.92 19.35 0.47
N ASN A 115 -7.71 19.07 -0.57
CA ASN A 115 -7.23 18.33 -1.73
C ASN A 115 -6.28 19.20 -2.56
N ARG A 116 -5.13 18.65 -2.91
CA ARG A 116 -4.07 19.32 -3.68
C ARG A 116 -3.69 18.59 -4.96
N TYR A 117 -4.49 17.61 -5.37
CA TYR A 117 -4.23 16.86 -6.59
C TYR A 117 -4.47 17.74 -7.82
N ILE A 118 -3.44 17.87 -8.68
CA ILE A 118 -3.48 18.82 -9.80
C ILE A 118 -4.19 18.22 -11.03
N PHE A 119 -3.97 16.94 -11.29
CA PHE A 119 -4.47 16.35 -12.51
C PHE A 119 -5.98 16.17 -12.38
N ASN A 120 -6.77 16.86 -13.20
CA ASN A 120 -8.20 16.54 -13.40
C ASN A 120 -8.38 15.23 -14.20
N PHE A 121 -7.46 14.28 -14.00
CA PHE A 121 -7.39 13.00 -14.65
C PHE A 121 -7.54 11.93 -13.57
N HIS A 122 -8.64 11.20 -13.64
CA HIS A 122 -8.88 10.06 -12.78
C HIS A 122 -8.85 8.79 -13.62
N LEU A 123 -8.07 7.83 -13.15
CA LEU A 123 -8.04 6.51 -13.76
C LEU A 123 -9.35 5.76 -13.46
N PRO A 124 -9.75 4.77 -14.28
CA PRO A 124 -11.00 4.04 -14.10
C PRO A 124 -11.20 3.51 -12.66
N SER A 125 -10.14 3.01 -12.02
CA SER A 125 -10.21 2.48 -10.65
C SER A 125 -10.65 3.50 -9.60
N SER A 126 -10.44 4.80 -9.85
CA SER A 126 -10.91 5.87 -8.96
C SER A 126 -12.45 5.96 -8.89
N TYR A 127 -13.15 5.45 -9.91
CA TYR A 127 -14.61 5.46 -9.98
C TYR A 127 -15.26 4.17 -9.45
N PHE A 128 -14.56 3.03 -9.49
CA PHE A 128 -15.11 1.75 -9.05
C PHE A 128 -15.08 1.57 -7.52
N VAL A 129 -14.20 2.31 -6.83
CA VAL A 129 -14.03 2.21 -5.36
C VAL A 129 -14.18 3.60 -4.70
N SER A 130 -15.13 4.39 -5.18
CA SER A 130 -15.46 5.71 -4.65
C SER A 130 -16.65 5.62 -3.68
N THR A 131 -16.35 5.35 -2.40
CA THR A 131 -17.34 5.50 -1.31
C THR A 131 -17.17 6.86 -0.63
N ASN A 132 -18.06 7.17 0.33
CA ASN A 132 -17.91 8.35 1.19
C ASN A 132 -16.75 8.21 2.21
N TYR A 133 -16.18 7.01 2.36
CA TYR A 133 -15.11 6.71 3.31
C TYR A 133 -13.76 6.50 2.62
N SER A 134 -12.67 6.86 3.30
CA SER A 134 -11.31 6.76 2.76
C SER A 134 -10.53 5.53 3.25
N TYR A 135 -10.98 4.89 4.33
CA TYR A 135 -10.26 3.80 4.97
C TYR A 135 -10.58 2.42 4.36
N PRO A 136 -9.57 1.54 4.14
CA PRO A 136 -8.14 1.83 4.11
C PRO A 136 -7.69 2.36 2.74
N SER A 137 -6.46 2.90 2.68
CA SER A 137 -5.87 3.34 1.41
C SER A 137 -5.45 2.16 0.51
N GLY A 138 -6.25 1.86 -0.51
CA GLY A 138 -5.94 0.80 -1.48
C GLY A 138 -4.60 0.99 -2.21
N HIS A 139 -4.31 2.25 -2.57
CA HIS A 139 -3.06 2.65 -3.23
C HIS A 139 -1.83 2.29 -2.38
N MET A 140 -1.89 2.63 -1.08
CA MET A 140 -0.84 2.31 -0.13
C MET A 140 -0.73 0.80 0.09
N ALA A 141 -1.85 0.08 0.20
CA ALA A 141 -1.85 -1.36 0.46
C ALA A 141 -1.19 -2.14 -0.69
N ARG A 142 -1.51 -1.77 -1.92
CA ARG A 142 -0.90 -2.35 -3.14
C ARG A 142 0.58 -2.02 -3.25
N THR A 143 0.98 -0.78 -2.97
CA THR A 143 2.39 -0.38 -2.92
C THR A 143 3.16 -1.21 -1.89
N VAL A 144 2.64 -1.32 -0.66
CA VAL A 144 3.27 -2.09 0.42
C VAL A 144 3.39 -3.57 0.04
N PHE A 145 2.35 -4.15 -0.56
CA PHE A 145 2.40 -5.52 -1.08
C PHE A 145 3.60 -5.72 -2.03
N LEU A 146 3.72 -4.85 -3.04
CA LEU A 146 4.81 -4.93 -4.01
C LEU A 146 6.19 -4.78 -3.36
N LEU A 147 6.32 -3.86 -2.41
CA LEU A 147 7.58 -3.62 -1.71
C LEU A 147 8.01 -4.83 -0.86
N VAL A 148 7.08 -5.47 -0.16
CA VAL A 148 7.37 -6.69 0.61
C VAL A 148 7.81 -7.83 -0.31
N ILE A 149 7.12 -8.02 -1.45
CA ILE A 149 7.52 -9.00 -2.47
C ILE A 149 8.91 -8.67 -3.06
N ALA A 150 9.19 -7.40 -3.37
CA ALA A 150 10.48 -6.96 -3.90
C ALA A 150 11.62 -7.22 -2.89
N ILE A 151 11.41 -6.88 -1.60
CA ILE A 151 12.37 -7.18 -0.53
C ILE A 151 12.63 -8.69 -0.46
N PHE A 152 11.58 -9.50 -0.52
CA PHE A 152 11.71 -10.95 -0.50
C PHE A 152 12.54 -11.48 -1.69
N ILE A 153 12.25 -11.01 -2.91
CA ILE A 153 12.98 -11.39 -4.14
C ILE A 153 14.45 -10.97 -4.03
N ILE A 154 14.73 -9.73 -3.61
CA ILE A 154 16.09 -9.23 -3.44
C ILE A 154 16.86 -10.10 -2.44
N ARG A 155 16.19 -10.50 -1.35
CA ARG A 155 16.77 -11.39 -0.35
C ARG A 155 17.04 -12.79 -0.92
N SER A 156 16.11 -13.38 -1.67
CA SER A 156 16.18 -14.77 -2.13
C SER A 156 17.02 -15.01 -3.38
N SER A 157 17.03 -14.07 -4.32
CA SER A 157 17.52 -14.29 -5.69
C SER A 157 18.97 -13.86 -5.90
N PHE A 158 19.44 -12.82 -5.21
CA PHE A 158 20.82 -12.36 -5.36
C PHE A 158 21.71 -12.99 -4.29
N ARG A 159 22.70 -13.81 -4.70
CA ARG A 159 23.75 -14.35 -3.83
C ARG A 159 24.86 -13.33 -3.54
N ILE A 160 24.48 -12.08 -3.31
CA ILE A 160 25.39 -10.98 -2.96
C ILE A 160 25.28 -10.65 -1.47
N GLY A 161 26.35 -10.11 -0.89
CA GLY A 161 26.41 -9.77 0.53
C GLY A 161 25.35 -8.75 0.97
N PHE A 162 24.99 -8.74 2.26
CA PHE A 162 23.97 -7.83 2.79
C PHE A 162 24.28 -6.34 2.50
N ARG A 163 25.56 -5.95 2.59
CA ARG A 163 26.02 -4.57 2.34
C ARG A 163 25.71 -4.07 0.93
N THR A 164 25.77 -4.94 -0.09
CA THR A 164 25.46 -4.53 -1.47
C THR A 164 23.96 -4.45 -1.74
N LYS A 165 23.12 -5.08 -0.89
CA LYS A 165 21.65 -4.95 -0.95
C LYS A 165 21.13 -3.73 -0.19
N LEU A 166 21.93 -3.14 0.70
CA LEU A 166 21.51 -2.04 1.55
C LEU A 166 20.98 -0.83 0.77
N PRO A 167 21.61 -0.37 -0.33
CA PRO A 167 21.06 0.73 -1.13
C PRO A 167 19.68 0.42 -1.72
N LEU A 168 19.43 -0.83 -2.12
CA LEU A 168 18.14 -1.26 -2.65
C LEU A 168 17.06 -1.22 -1.56
N TYR A 169 17.35 -1.73 -0.36
CA TYR A 169 16.41 -1.66 0.75
C TYR A 169 16.12 -0.21 1.16
N SER A 170 17.15 0.64 1.21
CA SER A 170 16.97 2.06 1.48
C SER A 170 16.09 2.75 0.42
N ALA A 171 16.28 2.43 -0.86
CA ALA A 171 15.44 2.97 -1.93
C ALA A 171 13.97 2.53 -1.82
N LEU A 172 13.71 1.26 -1.49
CA LEU A 172 12.35 0.74 -1.28
C LEU A 172 11.66 1.40 -0.08
N ILE A 173 12.39 1.59 1.03
CA ILE A 173 11.88 2.27 2.22
C ILE A 173 11.61 3.75 1.90
N ALA A 174 12.54 4.43 1.21
CA ALA A 174 12.34 5.82 0.79
C ALA A 174 11.10 5.97 -0.10
N TYR A 175 10.90 5.06 -1.06
CA TYR A 175 9.72 5.05 -1.90
C TYR A 175 8.42 4.85 -1.10
N LEU A 176 8.41 3.94 -0.11
CA LEU A 176 7.27 3.77 0.79
C LEU A 176 6.90 5.08 1.51
N PHE A 177 7.90 5.78 2.05
CA PHE A 177 7.68 7.07 2.72
C PHE A 177 7.21 8.15 1.75
N LEU A 178 7.75 8.20 0.53
CA LEU A 178 7.30 9.15 -0.49
C LEU A 178 5.83 8.92 -0.86
N ILE A 179 5.38 7.66 -0.97
CA ILE A 179 3.97 7.33 -1.22
C ILE A 179 3.09 7.65 0.00
N LEU A 180 3.53 7.33 1.22
CA LEU A 180 2.82 7.72 2.44
C LEU A 180 2.60 9.24 2.49
N ILE A 181 3.67 10.00 2.28
CA ILE A 181 3.62 11.46 2.30
C ILE A 181 2.75 11.98 1.16
N SER A 182 2.82 11.41 -0.04
CA SER A 182 2.01 11.89 -1.18
C SER A 182 0.51 11.76 -0.91
N ARG A 183 0.04 10.63 -0.34
CA ARG A 183 -1.39 10.43 -0.06
C ARG A 183 -1.93 11.40 0.99
N ILE A 184 -1.13 11.71 2.02
CA ILE A 184 -1.50 12.66 3.07
C ILE A 184 -1.39 14.10 2.56
N TYR A 185 -0.30 14.43 1.88
CA TYR A 185 -0.03 15.77 1.33
C TYR A 185 -1.12 16.19 0.34
N LEU A 186 -1.50 15.30 -0.58
CA LEU A 186 -2.53 15.58 -1.59
C LEU A 186 -3.95 15.66 -1.03
N GLY A 187 -4.15 15.39 0.27
CA GLY A 187 -5.48 15.40 0.88
C GLY A 187 -6.35 14.26 0.38
N GLU A 188 -5.76 13.14 -0.03
CA GLU A 188 -6.48 11.98 -0.56
C GLU A 188 -6.86 10.98 0.53
N HIS A 189 -5.99 10.84 1.54
CA HIS A 189 -6.18 9.94 2.67
C HIS A 189 -5.61 10.54 3.95
N TRP A 190 -6.14 10.05 5.06
CA TRP A 190 -5.59 10.31 6.38
C TRP A 190 -4.36 9.45 6.65
N PHE A 191 -3.65 9.76 7.75
CA PHE A 191 -2.49 8.97 8.17
C PHE A 191 -2.91 7.54 8.56
N SER A 192 -4.01 7.42 9.30
CA SER A 192 -4.58 6.15 9.75
C SER A 192 -5.00 5.23 8.59
N ASP A 193 -5.56 5.78 7.50
CA ASP A 193 -5.83 5.06 6.24
C ASP A 193 -4.60 4.37 5.67
N CYS A 194 -3.47 5.08 5.70
CA CYS A 194 -2.21 4.61 5.16
C CYS A 194 -1.55 3.59 6.11
N LEU A 195 -1.71 3.76 7.42
CA LEU A 195 -1.21 2.81 8.41
C LEU A 195 -1.99 1.48 8.35
N GLY A 196 -3.32 1.54 8.20
CA GLY A 196 -4.14 0.34 8.00
C GLY A 196 -3.77 -0.38 6.71
N ALA A 197 -3.59 0.38 5.64
CA ALA A 197 -3.11 -0.15 4.37
C ALA A 197 -1.72 -0.80 4.45
N LEU A 198 -0.82 -0.29 5.28
CA LEU A 198 0.48 -0.90 5.53
C LEU A 198 0.33 -2.31 6.13
N PHE A 199 -0.54 -2.48 7.14
CA PHE A 199 -0.78 -3.80 7.72
C PHE A 199 -1.50 -4.74 6.76
N LEU A 200 -2.50 -4.26 6.03
CA LEU A 200 -3.21 -5.05 5.03
C LEU A 200 -2.28 -5.54 3.91
N GLY A 201 -1.55 -4.63 3.27
CA GLY A 201 -0.62 -4.96 2.19
C GLY A 201 0.47 -5.94 2.64
N THR A 202 1.00 -5.74 3.85
CA THR A 202 1.99 -6.65 4.45
C THR A 202 1.39 -8.04 4.68
N SER A 203 0.19 -8.11 5.26
CA SER A 203 -0.50 -9.38 5.54
C SER A 203 -0.71 -10.21 4.25
N VAL A 204 -1.23 -9.57 3.20
CA VAL A 204 -1.49 -10.23 1.91
C VAL A 204 -0.17 -10.66 1.24
N ALA A 205 0.89 -9.86 1.36
CA ALA A 205 2.21 -10.23 0.84
C ALA A 205 2.78 -11.45 1.57
N PHE A 206 2.71 -11.51 2.90
CA PHE A 206 3.13 -12.72 3.62
C PHE A 206 2.28 -13.93 3.26
N PHE A 207 0.95 -13.77 3.10
CA PHE A 207 0.09 -14.87 2.64
C PHE A 207 0.52 -15.38 1.25
N SER A 208 0.81 -14.46 0.33
CA SER A 208 1.34 -14.75 -0.99
C SER A 208 2.64 -15.57 -0.95
N LEU A 209 3.56 -15.22 -0.04
CA LEU A 209 4.84 -15.89 0.14
C LEU A 209 4.73 -17.32 0.71
N VAL A 210 3.57 -17.76 1.20
CA VAL A 210 3.35 -19.17 1.59
C VAL A 210 3.44 -20.10 0.37
N PHE A 211 3.07 -19.57 -0.80
CA PHE A 211 3.04 -20.27 -2.09
C PHE A 211 4.32 -20.09 -2.92
N TRP A 212 5.32 -19.40 -2.36
CA TRP A 212 6.65 -19.22 -2.95
C TRP A 212 7.58 -20.42 -2.64
#